data_AF-A0A9D8IPN6-F1
#
_entry.id   AF-A0A9D8IPN6-F1
#
_cell.length_a   1.000
_cell.length_b   1.000
_cell.length_c   1.000
_cell.angle_alpha   90.00
_cell.angle_beta   90.00
_cell.angle_gamma   90.00
#
_symmetry.space_group_name_H-M   'P 1'
#
loop_
_entity.id
_entity.type
_entity.pdbx_description
1 polymer ?
#
loop_
_entity_poly.entity_id
_entity_poly.type
_entity_poly.pdbx_seq_one_letter_code
_entity_poly.pdbx_strand_id
1 'polypeptide(L)'
;ALEDSAFSGTYNAVAPEPCSMATFAAALGRCLGRPSLLPVPGLLLQLLLGDGAKVVLEGQRVLPERLQQQGFAFRDGQLSAALAASTS
;
A
#
# COMPACT_ATOMS: atom_id res chain seq x y z
N ALA A 1 -21.97 -5.79 1.33
CA ALA A 1 -22.49 -5.77 2.71
C ALA A 1 -23.56 -4.69 2.87
N LEU A 2 -23.31 -3.45 2.42
CA LEU A 2 -24.29 -2.36 2.45
C LEU A 2 -25.20 -2.30 1.22
N GLU A 3 -24.62 -2.43 0.02
CA GLU A 3 -25.35 -2.33 -1.26
C GLU A 3 -25.66 -3.72 -1.85
N ASP A 4 -24.72 -4.67 -1.71
CA ASP A 4 -24.87 -6.05 -2.15
C ASP A 4 -24.66 -7.01 -0.97
N SER A 5 -25.69 -7.78 -0.62
CA SER A 5 -25.64 -8.75 0.48
C SER A 5 -24.75 -9.96 0.20
N ALA A 6 -24.33 -10.20 -1.05
CA ALA A 6 -23.38 -11.26 -1.40
C ALA A 6 -21.98 -11.02 -0.81
N PHE A 7 -21.62 -9.77 -0.52
CA PHE A 7 -20.38 -9.43 0.18
C PHE A 7 -20.58 -9.60 1.69
N SER A 8 -20.04 -10.68 2.25
CA SER A 8 -20.16 -11.05 3.66
C SER A 8 -18.87 -11.66 4.23
N GLY A 9 -18.69 -11.51 5.55
CA GLY A 9 -17.48 -11.93 6.26
C GLY A 9 -16.33 -10.94 6.13
N THR A 10 -15.10 -11.42 6.29
CA THR A 10 -13.88 -10.61 6.30
C THR A 10 -13.29 -10.45 4.90
N TYR A 11 -12.82 -9.24 4.59
CA TYR A 11 -12.14 -8.92 3.33
C TYR A 11 -10.87 -8.13 3.62
N ASN A 12 -9.83 -8.39 2.83
CA ASN A 12 -8.63 -7.57 2.84
C ASN A 12 -8.85 -6.37 1.93
N ALA A 13 -8.93 -5.17 2.53
CA ALA A 13 -9.07 -3.91 1.80
C ALA A 13 -7.71 -3.39 1.32
N VAL A 14 -7.07 -4.15 0.43
CA VAL A 14 -5.77 -3.81 -0.16
C VAL A 14 -5.85 -3.83 -1.68
N ALA A 15 -5.00 -3.07 -2.35
CA ALA A 15 -4.88 -3.12 -3.81
C ALA A 15 -4.42 -4.52 -4.27
N PRO A 16 -4.77 -4.94 -5.50
CA PRO A 16 -4.40 -6.24 -6.03
C PRO A 16 -2.90 -6.37 -6.34
N GLU A 17 -2.19 -5.25 -6.49
CA GLU A 17 -0.74 -5.20 -6.71
C GLU A 17 0.01 -4.91 -5.39
N PRO A 18 0.51 -5.93 -4.68
CA PRO A 18 1.33 -5.70 -3.49
C PRO A 18 2.69 -5.12 -3.89
N CYS A 19 3.19 -4.16 -3.12
CA CYS A 19 4.51 -3.57 -3.33
C CYS A 19 5.32 -3.51 -2.03
N SER A 20 6.64 -3.49 -2.17
CA SER A 20 7.53 -3.22 -1.03
C SER A 20 7.61 -1.72 -0.76
N MET A 21 7.99 -1.32 0.46
CA MET A 21 8.23 0.08 0.80
C MET A 21 9.28 0.73 -0.13
N ALA A 22 10.29 -0.02 -0.56
CA ALA A 22 11.29 0.46 -1.52
C ALA A 22 10.69 0.75 -2.90
N THR A 23 9.82 -0.14 -3.39
CA THR A 23 9.08 0.05 -4.65
C THR A 23 8.16 1.27 -4.57
N PHE A 24 7.43 1.40 -3.45
CA PHE A 24 6.56 2.55 -3.18
C PHE A 24 7.35 3.87 -3.17
N ALA A 25 8.42 3.95 -2.39
CA ALA A 25 9.23 5.16 -2.26
C ALA A 25 9.87 5.59 -3.58
N ALA A 26 10.35 4.64 -4.39
CA ALA A 26 10.89 4.92 -5.71
C ALA A 26 9.81 5.43 -6.68
N ALA A 27 8.61 4.83 -6.67
CA ALA A 27 7.50 5.26 -7.52
C ALA A 27 6.99 6.65 -7.14
N LEU A 28 6.79 6.90 -5.84
CA LEU A 28 6.38 8.20 -5.31
C LEU A 28 7.41 9.28 -5.67
N GLY A 29 8.70 9.00 -5.47
CA GLY A 29 9.76 9.94 -5.79
C GLY A 29 9.79 10.32 -7.28
N ARG A 30 9.55 9.36 -8.19
CA ARG A 30 9.40 9.66 -9.63
C ARG A 30 8.17 10.54 -9.90
N CYS A 31 7.03 10.22 -9.30
CA CYS A 31 5.78 10.96 -9.48
C CYS A 31 5.91 12.43 -9.04
N LEU A 32 6.61 12.67 -7.94
CA LEU A 32 6.84 14.01 -7.39
C LEU A 32 8.05 14.75 -8.00
N GLY A 33 8.81 14.12 -8.91
CA GLY A 33 10.06 14.69 -9.42
C GLY A 33 11.19 14.79 -8.38
N ARG A 34 11.14 14.00 -7.30
CA ARG A 34 12.10 13.99 -6.19
C ARG A 34 12.52 12.54 -5.86
N PRO A 35 13.57 11.99 -6.51
CA PRO A 35 13.91 10.57 -6.40
C PRO A 35 14.29 10.15 -4.96
N SER A 36 13.84 8.96 -4.53
CA SER A 36 14.18 8.37 -3.23
C SER A 36 15.50 7.58 -3.32
N LEU A 37 16.61 8.22 -2.97
CA LEU A 37 17.96 7.68 -3.17
C LEU A 37 18.59 7.06 -1.91
N LEU A 38 18.21 7.52 -0.73
CA LEU A 38 18.81 7.11 0.54
C LEU A 38 17.75 6.48 1.45
N PRO A 39 17.90 5.20 1.84
CA PRO A 39 17.00 4.58 2.81
C PRO A 39 17.25 5.12 4.22
N VAL A 40 16.20 5.20 5.02
CA VAL A 40 16.31 5.54 6.44
C VAL A 40 16.70 4.28 7.23
N PRO A 41 17.79 4.29 8.02
CA PRO A 41 18.17 3.13 8.82
C PRO A 41 17.11 2.75 9.85
N GLY A 42 16.87 1.45 10.03
CA GLY A 42 15.85 0.96 10.97
C GLY A 42 16.11 1.35 12.42
N LEU A 43 17.38 1.43 12.83
CA LEU A 43 17.75 1.92 14.17
C LEU A 43 17.27 3.36 14.40
N LEU A 44 17.39 4.23 13.39
CA LEU A 44 16.94 5.62 13.51
C LEU A 44 15.41 5.67 13.66
N LEU A 45 14.69 4.84 12.92
CA LEU A 45 13.24 4.72 13.07
C LEU A 45 12.84 4.19 14.45
N GLN A 46 13.57 3.21 15.00
CA GLN A 46 13.34 2.72 16.37
C GLN A 46 13.60 3.80 17.42
N LEU A 47 14.65 4.62 17.26
CA LEU A 47 14.92 5.73 18.18
C LEU A 47 13.83 6.81 18.15
N LEU A 48 13.27 7.09 16.98
CA LEU A 48 12.27 8.14 16.79
C LEU A 48 10.83 7.69 17.13
N LEU A 49 10.47 6.44 16.79
CA LEU A 49 9.11 5.93 16.93
C LEU A 49 8.93 4.87 18.04
N GLY A 50 10.02 4.42 18.66
CA GLY A 50 9.98 3.32 19.64
C GLY A 50 9.36 2.05 19.05
N ASP A 51 8.43 1.45 19.80
CA ASP A 51 7.68 0.27 19.35
C ASP A 51 6.83 0.52 18.10
N GLY A 52 6.45 1.78 17.84
CA GLY A 52 5.72 2.17 16.63
C GLY A 52 6.53 1.96 15.34
N ALA A 53 7.87 1.86 15.43
CA ALA A 53 8.72 1.60 14.28
C ALA A 53 8.40 0.25 13.61
N LYS A 54 7.85 -0.72 14.34
CA LYS A 54 7.47 -2.04 13.77
C LYS A 54 6.47 -1.90 12.63
N VAL A 55 5.51 -0.98 12.72
CA VAL A 55 4.51 -0.74 11.67
C VAL A 55 5.15 -0.23 10.38
N VAL A 56 6.29 0.47 10.48
CA VAL A 56 7.03 1.03 9.34
C VAL A 56 8.05 0.03 8.79
N LEU A 57 8.73 -0.70 9.68
CA LEU A 57 9.81 -1.62 9.34
C LEU A 57 9.33 -2.98 8.87
N GLU A 58 8.17 -3.40 9.35
CA GLU A 58 7.56 -4.67 8.98
C GLU A 58 6.54 -4.43 7.86
N GLY A 59 6.35 -5.46 7.04
CA GLY A 59 5.39 -5.42 5.96
C GLY A 59 4.69 -6.77 5.85
N GLN A 60 3.44 -6.74 5.41
CA GLN A 60 2.66 -7.94 5.17
C GLN A 60 2.31 -7.99 3.68
N ARG A 61 2.56 -9.15 3.06
CA ARG A 61 2.10 -9.41 1.69
C ARG A 61 0.68 -9.95 1.74
N VAL A 62 -0.30 -9.06 1.69
CA VAL A 62 -1.73 -9.39 1.75
C VAL A 62 -2.34 -9.28 0.36
N LEU A 63 -3.23 -10.21 0.01
CA LEU A 63 -3.96 -10.21 -1.26
C LEU A 63 -5.47 -10.04 -1.04
N PRO A 64 -6.18 -9.31 -1.92
CA PRO A 64 -7.62 -9.12 -1.83
C PRO A 64 -8.39 -10.22 -2.57
N GLU A 65 -8.01 -11.50 -2.37
CA GLU A 65 -8.52 -12.64 -3.15
C GLU A 65 -10.05 -12.73 -3.17
N ARG A 66 -10.70 -12.54 -2.02
CA ARG A 66 -12.17 -12.57 -1.94
C ARG A 66 -12.83 -11.41 -2.70
N LEU A 67 -12.23 -10.22 -2.71
CA LEU A 67 -12.73 -9.09 -3.49
C LEU A 67 -12.58 -9.37 -4.99
N GLN A 68 -11.44 -9.94 -5.40
CA GLN A 68 -11.19 -10.32 -6.79
C GLN A 68 -12.18 -11.41 -7.27
N GLN A 69 -12.37 -12.46 -6.47
CA GLN A 69 -13.31 -13.55 -6.78
C GLN A 69 -14.76 -13.07 -6.90
N GLN A 70 -15.14 -12.03 -6.16
CA GLN A 70 -16.47 -11.41 -6.22
C GLN A 70 -16.57 -10.30 -7.27
N GLY A 71 -15.55 -10.11 -8.10
CA GLY A 71 -15.58 -9.16 -9.20
C GLY A 71 -15.57 -7.69 -8.76
N PHE A 72 -15.05 -7.38 -7.57
CA PHE A 72 -14.92 -6.01 -7.12
C PHE A 72 -14.04 -5.18 -8.08
N ALA A 73 -14.58 -4.08 -8.58
CA ALA A 73 -13.89 -3.20 -9.49
C ALA A 73 -12.99 -2.21 -8.72
N PHE A 74 -11.68 -2.43 -8.77
CA PHE A 74 -10.69 -1.52 -8.18
C PHE A 74 -10.51 -0.30 -9.08
N ARG A 75 -10.78 0.89 -8.54
CA ARG A 75 -10.50 2.16 -9.25
C ARG A 75 -9.01 2.33 -9.50
N ASP A 76 -8.22 2.15 -8.45
CA ASP A 76 -6.76 2.33 -8.46
C ASP A 76 -6.07 1.00 -8.12
N GLY A 77 -6.12 0.06 -9.05
CA GLY A 77 -5.52 -1.27 -8.87
C GLY A 77 -4.00 -1.30 -8.98
N GLN A 78 -3.41 -0.27 -9.61
CA GLN A 78 -1.98 -0.16 -9.87
C GLN A 78 -1.37 1.01 -9.11
N LEU A 79 -0.18 0.80 -8.56
CA LEU A 79 0.49 1.82 -7.74
C LEU A 79 0.72 3.14 -8.49
N SER A 80 1.14 3.09 -9.76
CA SER A 80 1.40 4.28 -10.56
C SER A 80 0.15 5.10 -10.83
N ALA A 81 -1.00 4.46 -11.07
CA ALA A 81 -2.27 5.13 -11.28
C ALA A 81 -2.73 5.84 -9.99
N ALA A 82 -2.65 5.14 -8.86
CA ALA A 82 -3.01 5.69 -7.55
C ALA A 82 -2.16 6.92 -7.20
N LEU A 83 -0.85 6.85 -7.43
CA LEU A 83 0.08 7.95 -7.17
C LEU A 83 -0.22 9.15 -8.07
N ALA A 84 -0.38 8.94 -9.37
CA ALA A 84 -0.70 10.02 -10.31
C ALA A 84 -2.02 10.73 -9.94
N ALA A 85 -3.06 9.97 -9.56
CA ALA A 85 -4.34 10.52 -9.15
C ALA A 85 -4.28 11.31 -7.83
N SER A 86 -3.36 10.96 -6.92
CA SER A 86 -3.29 11.53 -5.56
C SER A 86 -2.27 12.66 -5.41
N THR A 87 -1.35 12.82 -6.37
CA THR A 87 -0.29 13.85 -6.32
C THR A 87 -0.38 14.88 -7.45
N SER A 88 -1.46 14.86 -8.24
CA SER A 88 -1.82 15.93 -9.18
C SER A 88 -2.55 17.04 -8.45
#